data_AF-A0A7S3M696-F1
#
_entry.id   AF-A0A7S3M696-F1
#
_cell.length_a   1.000
_cell.length_b   1.000
_cell.length_c   1.000
_cell.angle_alpha   90.00
_cell.angle_beta   90.00
_cell.angle_gamma   90.00
#
_symmetry.space_group_name_H-M   'P 1'
#
loop_
_entity.id
_entity.type
_entity.pdbx_description
1 polymer ?
#
loop_
_entity_poly.entity_id
_entity_poly.type
_entity_poly.pdbx_seq_one_letter_code
_entity_poly.pdbx_strand_id
1 'polypeptide(L)'
;TLLGTAARWTGQEYRVGPFDEMFAEEASRSLVFDALRRARERTGYKWIFDPQCPGKTRIFDGRTGLPLDQPVCVGVSYILKLYHMVSNKIHTRSWGKYSSITQQPNKGRKAAGGQRLGEMEVSALVGYGAHATLQEMITIKSDDLYGRDQVKKAMLRGEAIELPIGGTAEGYLTFQRELASTGIALSEGTIGGS
;
A
#
# COMPACT_ATOMS: atom_id res chain seq x y z
N THR A 1 22.44 17.57 -5.53
CA THR A 1 23.37 16.50 -5.97
C THR A 1 24.76 17.07 -6.28
N LEU A 2 24.88 17.97 -7.27
CA LEU A 2 26.17 18.49 -7.77
C LEU A 2 26.96 19.29 -6.73
N LEU A 3 26.29 20.18 -6.01
CA LEU A 3 26.91 20.93 -4.91
C LEU A 3 27.39 19.99 -3.79
N GLY A 4 26.67 18.89 -3.55
CA GLY A 4 27.09 17.84 -2.63
C GLY A 4 28.32 17.07 -3.12
N THR A 5 28.46 16.88 -4.43
CA THR A 5 29.68 16.33 -5.04
C THR A 5 30.86 17.26 -4.83
N ALA A 6 30.69 18.55 -5.14
CA ALA A 6 31.73 19.56 -4.92
C ALA A 6 32.14 19.59 -3.44
N ALA A 7 31.16 19.67 -2.54
CA ALA A 7 31.35 19.64 -1.08
C ALA A 7 32.19 18.45 -0.61
N ARG A 8 31.87 17.24 -1.09
CA ARG A 8 32.59 16.02 -0.72
C ARG A 8 34.06 16.05 -1.13
N TRP A 9 34.38 16.59 -2.30
CA TRP A 9 35.75 16.63 -2.81
C TRP A 9 36.56 17.83 -2.31
N THR A 10 35.90 18.92 -1.93
CA THR A 10 36.55 20.09 -1.31
C THR A 10 36.59 20.04 0.21
N GLY A 11 35.82 19.14 0.83
CA GLY A 11 35.62 19.10 2.29
C GLY A 11 34.93 20.37 2.81
N GLN A 12 34.11 21.02 1.98
CA GLN A 12 33.37 22.23 2.33
C GLN A 12 31.89 21.92 2.52
N GLU A 13 31.23 22.68 3.38
CA GLU A 13 29.78 22.67 3.50
C GLU A 13 29.20 23.90 2.82
N TYR A 14 28.10 23.71 2.08
CA TYR A 14 27.40 24.81 1.44
C TYR A 14 26.04 24.99 2.09
N ARG A 15 25.76 26.22 2.51
CA ARG A 15 24.43 26.65 2.92
C ARG A 15 23.85 27.51 1.82
N VAL A 16 22.77 27.02 1.21
CA VAL A 16 22.04 27.75 0.18
C VAL A 16 20.75 28.26 0.81
N GLY A 17 20.52 29.57 0.72
CA GLY A 17 19.26 30.17 1.14
C GLY A 17 18.12 29.77 0.21
N PRO A 18 16.87 29.73 0.70
CA PRO A 18 15.73 29.58 -0.20
C PRO A 18 15.61 30.84 -1.09
N PHE A 19 15.32 30.66 -2.37
CA PHE A 19 15.07 31.73 -3.37
C PHE A 19 16.26 32.68 -3.59
N ASP A 20 17.23 32.25 -4.40
CA ASP A 20 18.44 32.99 -4.74
C ASP A 20 18.32 33.85 -6.01
N GLU A 21 17.22 33.73 -6.74
CA GLU A 21 16.91 34.50 -7.96
C GLU A 21 16.79 36.01 -7.72
N MET A 22 16.59 36.46 -6.47
CA MET A 22 16.58 37.88 -6.11
C MET A 22 17.93 38.58 -6.33
N PHE A 23 19.03 37.83 -6.38
CA PHE A 23 20.38 38.39 -6.49
C PHE A 23 20.92 38.37 -7.93
N ALA A 24 20.55 37.38 -8.74
CA ALA A 24 20.88 37.30 -10.16
C ALA A 24 20.02 36.24 -10.88
N GLU A 25 19.82 36.41 -12.19
CA GLU A 25 19.32 35.33 -13.05
C GLU A 25 20.30 34.14 -13.01
N GLU A 26 19.78 32.94 -12.73
CA GLU A 26 20.56 31.69 -12.62
C GLU A 26 21.69 31.67 -11.55
N ALA A 27 21.56 32.42 -10.45
CA ALA A 27 22.55 32.45 -9.35
C ALA A 27 22.96 31.05 -8.84
N SER A 28 22.01 30.12 -8.70
CA SER A 28 22.27 28.74 -8.28
C SER A 28 23.19 28.00 -9.25
N ARG A 29 23.01 28.20 -10.55
CA ARG A 29 23.76 27.49 -11.58
C ARG A 29 25.22 27.97 -11.61
N SER A 30 25.42 29.28 -11.55
CA SER A 30 26.75 29.88 -11.52
C SER A 30 27.51 29.44 -10.27
N LEU A 31 26.86 29.44 -9.10
CA LEU A 31 27.42 28.92 -7.85
C LEU A 31 27.85 27.45 -7.95
N VAL A 32 26.98 26.58 -8.50
CA VAL A 32 27.27 25.15 -8.63
C VAL A 32 28.43 24.90 -9.60
N PHE A 33 28.46 25.58 -10.74
CA PHE A 33 29.51 25.39 -11.73
C PHE A 33 30.86 25.92 -11.23
N ASP A 34 30.86 27.04 -10.53
CA ASP A 34 32.07 27.57 -9.91
C ASP A 34 32.60 26.64 -8.80
N ALA A 35 31.72 26.12 -7.96
CA ALA A 35 32.08 25.14 -6.94
C ALA A 35 32.66 23.84 -7.56
N LEU A 36 32.08 23.34 -8.65
CA LEU A 36 32.60 22.16 -9.36
C LEU A 36 33.94 22.43 -10.03
N ARG A 37 34.13 23.63 -10.61
CA ARG A 37 35.42 24.05 -11.20
C ARG A 37 36.51 24.08 -10.14
N ARG A 38 36.25 24.72 -8.99
CA ARG A 38 37.16 24.74 -7.84
C ARG A 38 37.47 23.33 -7.32
N ALA A 39 36.48 22.44 -7.27
CA ALA A 39 36.68 21.05 -6.88
C ALA A 39 37.59 20.28 -7.86
N ARG A 40 37.42 20.50 -9.17
CA ARG A 40 38.29 19.93 -10.21
C ARG A 40 39.73 20.43 -10.08
N GLU A 41 39.93 21.74 -9.88
CA GLU A 41 41.27 22.34 -9.74
C GLU A 41 42.01 21.80 -8.52
N ARG A 42 41.30 21.64 -7.39
CA ARG A 42 41.91 21.16 -6.14
C ARG A 42 42.29 19.68 -6.18
N THR A 43 41.50 18.84 -6.85
CA THR A 43 41.70 17.38 -6.88
C THR A 43 42.47 16.89 -8.11
N GLY A 44 42.49 17.66 -9.20
CA GLY A 44 43.03 17.25 -10.49
C GLY A 44 42.12 16.30 -11.29
N TYR A 45 40.97 15.90 -10.76
CA TYR A 45 40.09 14.94 -11.41
C TYR A 45 39.22 15.59 -12.50
N LYS A 46 39.58 15.34 -13.77
CA LYS A 46 38.88 15.88 -14.95
C LYS A 46 37.40 15.49 -15.04
N TRP A 47 37.04 14.32 -14.49
CA TRP A 47 35.68 13.79 -14.54
C TRP A 47 34.67 14.54 -13.64
N ILE A 48 35.15 15.31 -12.64
CA ILE A 48 34.30 16.08 -11.72
C ILE A 48 33.59 17.23 -12.44
N PHE A 49 34.26 17.86 -13.40
CA PHE A 49 33.72 18.96 -14.17
C PHE A 49 34.22 18.89 -15.61
N ASP A 50 33.32 18.53 -16.53
CA ASP A 50 33.56 18.59 -17.97
C ASP A 50 32.94 19.87 -18.56
N PRO A 51 33.71 20.75 -19.21
CA PRO A 51 33.18 21.93 -19.88
C PRO A 51 32.17 21.62 -21.00
N GLN A 52 32.29 20.44 -21.64
CA GLN A 52 31.37 20.03 -22.71
C GLN A 52 30.02 19.56 -22.18
N CYS A 53 30.00 19.02 -20.96
CA CYS A 53 28.81 18.46 -20.30
C CYS A 53 28.82 18.81 -18.80
N PRO A 54 28.56 20.08 -18.44
CA PRO A 54 28.69 20.54 -17.06
C PRO A 54 27.71 19.81 -16.13
N GLY A 55 28.22 19.25 -15.04
CA GLY A 55 27.43 18.52 -14.05
C GLY A 55 27.06 17.08 -14.43
N LYS A 56 27.63 16.52 -15.51
CA LYS A 56 27.47 15.10 -15.86
C LYS A 56 28.82 14.43 -15.97
N THR A 57 28.86 13.14 -15.66
CA THR A 57 30.08 12.32 -15.71
C THR A 57 29.81 11.04 -16.51
N ARG A 58 30.82 10.55 -17.24
CA ARG A 58 30.75 9.24 -17.90
C ARG A 58 30.82 8.14 -16.84
N ILE A 59 29.82 7.27 -16.82
CA ILE A 59 29.76 6.08 -15.97
C ILE A 59 29.98 4.85 -16.86
N PHE A 60 30.60 3.83 -16.28
CA PHE A 60 30.77 2.53 -16.90
C PHE A 60 29.78 1.55 -16.27
N ASP A 61 29.15 0.71 -17.10
CA ASP A 61 28.30 -0.36 -16.62
C ASP A 61 29.15 -1.39 -15.86
N GLY A 62 28.80 -1.63 -14.60
CA GLY A 62 29.51 -2.58 -13.73
C GLY A 62 29.38 -4.04 -14.15
N ARG A 63 28.43 -4.37 -15.04
CA ARG A 63 28.26 -5.74 -15.56
C ARG A 63 29.10 -6.00 -16.80
N THR A 64 29.15 -5.05 -17.72
CA THR A 64 29.79 -5.20 -19.05
C THR A 64 31.14 -4.50 -19.16
N GLY A 65 31.42 -3.51 -18.32
CA GLY A 65 32.63 -2.67 -18.39
C GLY A 65 32.59 -1.61 -19.49
N LEU A 66 31.53 -1.54 -20.29
CA LEU A 66 31.38 -0.56 -21.36
C LEU A 66 30.89 0.79 -20.81
N PRO A 67 31.29 1.93 -21.41
CA PRO A 67 30.74 3.23 -21.05
C PRO A 67 29.27 3.33 -21.45
N LEU A 68 28.46 4.02 -20.64
CA LEU A 68 27.10 4.38 -21.04
C LEU A 68 27.12 5.36 -22.22
N ASP A 69 26.10 5.26 -23.09
CA ASP A 69 25.97 6.08 -24.30
C ASP A 69 25.89 7.58 -24.00
N GLN A 70 25.28 7.95 -22.87
CA GLN A 70 25.11 9.33 -22.45
C GLN A 70 25.73 9.58 -21.07
N PRO A 71 26.32 10.77 -20.84
CA PRO A 71 26.84 11.13 -19.54
C PRO A 71 25.69 11.33 -18.54
N VAL A 72 25.89 10.89 -17.30
CA VAL A 72 24.86 10.84 -16.27
C VAL A 72 25.21 11.80 -15.13
N CYS A 73 24.22 12.44 -14.53
CA CYS A 73 24.40 13.28 -13.36
C CYS A 73 24.63 12.40 -12.12
N VAL A 74 25.84 12.46 -11.55
CA VAL A 74 26.20 11.76 -10.32
C VAL A 74 26.42 12.79 -9.22
N GLY A 75 25.89 12.53 -8.04
CA GLY A 75 26.30 13.32 -6.90
C GLY A 75 25.82 12.87 -5.56
N VAL A 76 26.21 13.66 -4.56
CA VAL A 76 25.84 13.40 -3.17
C VAL A 76 24.51 14.08 -2.89
N SER A 77 23.57 13.28 -2.43
CA SER A 77 22.23 13.74 -2.02
C SER A 77 21.96 13.26 -0.61
N TYR A 78 21.23 14.08 0.14
CA TYR A 78 20.75 13.70 1.45
C TYR A 78 19.42 12.96 1.29
N ILE A 79 19.40 11.68 1.62
CA ILE A 79 18.21 10.82 1.54
C ILE A 79 17.82 10.41 2.96
N LEU A 80 16.59 10.72 3.36
CA LEU A 80 16.05 10.35 4.65
C LEU A 80 15.52 8.91 4.63
N LYS A 81 15.83 8.14 5.68
CA LYS A 81 15.21 6.84 5.91
C LYS A 81 13.88 7.06 6.64
N LEU A 82 12.78 6.75 5.97
CA LEU A 82 11.45 6.77 6.60
C LEU A 82 11.23 5.54 7.48
N TYR A 83 10.41 5.70 8.51
CA TYR A 83 9.98 4.58 9.33
C TYR A 83 9.06 3.64 8.54
N HIS A 84 9.51 2.40 8.38
CA HIS A 84 8.81 1.42 7.55
C HIS A 84 7.65 0.78 8.33
N MET A 85 6.43 1.27 8.11
CA MET A 85 5.24 0.71 8.75
C MET A 85 4.79 -0.65 8.18
N VAL A 86 5.36 -1.12 7.05
CA VAL A 86 4.83 -2.29 6.32
C VAL A 86 5.08 -3.61 7.03
N SER A 87 6.15 -3.74 7.83
CA SER A 87 6.35 -4.95 8.65
C SER A 87 5.18 -5.19 9.61
N ASN A 88 4.47 -4.13 10.02
CA ASN A 88 3.26 -4.19 10.85
C ASN A 88 1.96 -4.21 10.02
N LYS A 89 2.04 -4.38 8.69
CA LYS A 89 0.86 -4.37 7.79
C LYS A 89 0.31 -5.74 7.43
N ILE A 90 1.13 -6.78 7.47
CA ILE A 90 0.67 -8.15 7.17
C ILE A 90 -0.16 -8.62 8.36
N HIS A 91 -1.41 -8.97 8.08
CA HIS A 91 -2.35 -9.50 9.06
C HIS A 91 -3.15 -10.61 8.39
N THR A 92 -3.23 -11.75 9.06
CA THR A 92 -4.01 -12.90 8.61
C THR A 92 -4.96 -13.31 9.73
N ARG A 93 -6.14 -13.77 9.33
CA ARG A 93 -7.16 -14.28 10.24
C ARG A 93 -7.67 -15.59 9.68
N SER A 94 -7.62 -16.64 10.50
CA SER A 94 -8.34 -17.89 10.28
C SER A 94 -9.66 -17.87 11.05
N TRP A 95 -9.57 -17.79 12.38
CA TRP A 95 -10.71 -17.71 13.29
C TRP A 95 -10.43 -16.68 14.40
N GLY A 96 -11.47 -16.13 15.04
CA GLY A 96 -11.27 -15.13 16.08
C GLY A 96 -12.56 -14.68 16.77
N LYS A 97 -12.47 -13.58 17.51
CA LYS A 97 -13.64 -12.99 18.20
C LYS A 97 -14.61 -12.35 17.20
N TYR A 98 -15.88 -12.37 17.57
CA TYR A 98 -17.00 -11.79 16.82
C TYR A 98 -17.68 -10.71 17.66
N SER A 99 -18.40 -9.82 16.97
CA SER A 99 -19.22 -8.80 17.59
C SER A 99 -20.41 -9.44 18.30
N SER A 100 -20.76 -8.98 19.50
CA SER A 100 -21.89 -9.54 20.25
C SER A 100 -23.24 -9.30 19.58
N ILE A 101 -23.37 -8.21 18.82
CA ILE A 101 -24.64 -7.81 18.19
C ILE A 101 -24.75 -8.43 16.80
N THR A 102 -23.86 -8.02 15.89
CA THR A 102 -23.95 -8.41 14.47
C THR A 102 -23.33 -9.76 14.15
N GLN A 103 -22.68 -10.42 15.11
CA GLN A 103 -21.95 -11.68 14.93
C GLN A 103 -20.88 -11.67 13.83
N GLN A 104 -20.53 -10.50 13.29
CA GLN A 104 -19.47 -10.32 12.31
C GLN A 104 -18.07 -10.32 12.97
N PRO A 105 -17.02 -10.68 12.23
CA PRO A 105 -15.64 -10.57 12.69
C PRO A 105 -15.29 -9.17 13.20
N ASN A 106 -14.67 -9.08 14.38
CA ASN A 106 -14.25 -7.79 14.92
C ASN A 106 -13.28 -7.04 13.98
N LYS A 107 -13.29 -5.71 14.03
CA LYS A 107 -12.38 -4.87 13.24
C LYS A 107 -11.02 -4.73 13.92
N GLY A 108 -9.96 -4.63 13.11
CA GLY A 108 -8.65 -4.17 13.54
C GLY A 108 -7.64 -5.28 13.88
N ARG A 109 -6.37 -5.00 13.57
CA ARG A 109 -5.28 -5.99 13.68
C ARG A 109 -5.03 -6.47 15.11
N LYS A 110 -5.11 -5.56 16.11
CA LYS A 110 -4.89 -5.91 17.52
C LYS A 110 -5.87 -6.96 18.06
N ALA A 111 -7.06 -7.05 17.48
CA ALA A 111 -8.10 -8.00 17.86
C ALA A 111 -8.16 -9.22 16.93
N ALA A 112 -7.11 -9.45 16.13
CA ALA A 112 -7.08 -10.42 15.05
C ALA A 112 -8.30 -10.28 14.12
N GLY A 113 -8.63 -9.04 13.75
CA GLY A 113 -9.87 -8.70 13.08
C GLY A 113 -10.03 -9.25 11.66
N GLY A 114 -11.26 -9.33 11.17
CA GLY A 114 -11.56 -9.72 9.80
C GLY A 114 -11.21 -8.63 8.80
N GLN A 115 -11.03 -9.03 7.54
CA GLN A 115 -10.95 -8.08 6.42
C GLN A 115 -12.37 -7.62 6.05
N ARG A 116 -12.54 -6.33 5.78
CA ARG A 116 -13.81 -5.81 5.29
C ARG A 116 -13.99 -6.20 3.82
N LEU A 117 -15.13 -6.84 3.52
CA LEU A 117 -15.67 -6.92 2.18
C LEU A 117 -16.71 -5.80 2.04
N GLY A 118 -16.45 -4.83 1.17
CA GLY A 118 -17.36 -3.72 0.90
C GLY A 118 -18.21 -3.95 -0.35
N GLU A 119 -19.06 -2.98 -0.65
CA GLU A 119 -19.97 -3.02 -1.80
C GLU A 119 -19.22 -3.10 -3.14
N MET A 120 -18.03 -2.49 -3.23
CA MET A 120 -17.20 -2.56 -4.44
C MET A 120 -16.64 -3.97 -4.66
N GLU A 121 -16.19 -4.64 -3.60
CA GLU A 121 -15.72 -6.02 -3.69
C GLU A 121 -16.87 -7.01 -3.96
N VAL A 122 -18.05 -6.76 -3.38
CA VAL A 122 -19.27 -7.51 -3.71
C VAL A 122 -19.63 -7.32 -5.18
N SER A 123 -19.61 -6.07 -5.68
CA SER A 123 -19.90 -5.76 -7.08
C SER A 123 -18.93 -6.47 -8.03
N ALA A 124 -17.65 -6.56 -7.66
CA ALA A 124 -16.67 -7.33 -8.42
C ALA A 124 -17.05 -8.82 -8.49
N LEU A 125 -17.38 -9.45 -7.35
CA LEU A 125 -17.77 -10.86 -7.32
C LEU A 125 -19.05 -11.15 -8.12
N VAL A 126 -20.03 -10.24 -8.05
CA VAL A 126 -21.26 -10.31 -8.86
C VAL A 126 -20.94 -10.19 -10.34
N GLY A 127 -20.11 -9.23 -10.75
CA GLY A 127 -19.70 -9.05 -12.14
C GLY A 127 -18.93 -10.24 -12.72
N TYR A 128 -18.17 -10.95 -11.89
CA TYR A 128 -17.51 -12.21 -12.28
C TYR A 128 -18.45 -13.42 -12.31
N GLY A 129 -19.69 -13.31 -11.82
CA GLY A 129 -20.61 -14.44 -11.70
C GLY A 129 -20.19 -15.46 -10.63
N ALA A 130 -19.37 -15.06 -9.66
CA ALA A 130 -18.82 -15.92 -8.61
C ALA A 130 -19.81 -16.10 -7.44
N HIS A 131 -20.98 -16.64 -7.73
CA HIS A 131 -22.10 -16.76 -6.78
C HIS A 131 -21.76 -17.58 -5.53
N ALA A 132 -21.14 -18.75 -5.71
CA ALA A 132 -20.77 -19.63 -4.59
C ALA A 132 -19.76 -18.96 -3.64
N THR A 133 -18.76 -18.26 -4.20
CA THR A 133 -17.78 -17.50 -3.41
C THR A 133 -18.43 -16.32 -2.70
N LEU A 134 -19.32 -15.60 -3.37
CA LEU A 134 -20.05 -14.50 -2.76
C LEU A 134 -20.93 -14.97 -1.59
N GLN A 135 -21.67 -16.06 -1.79
CA GLN A 135 -22.47 -16.69 -0.74
C GLN A 135 -21.59 -17.12 0.43
N GLU A 136 -20.45 -17.76 0.16
CA GLU A 136 -19.49 -18.17 1.19
C GLU A 136 -19.00 -16.98 2.03
N MET A 137 -18.68 -15.87 1.37
CA MET A 137 -18.17 -14.66 2.01
C MET A 137 -19.23 -13.95 2.86
N ILE A 138 -20.49 -13.90 2.40
CA ILE A 138 -21.58 -13.21 3.10
C ILE A 138 -22.18 -14.07 4.23
N THR A 139 -22.10 -15.41 4.15
CA THR A 139 -22.70 -16.32 5.13
C THR A 139 -21.65 -16.92 6.08
N ILE A 140 -21.09 -18.09 5.74
CA ILE A 140 -20.27 -18.92 6.62
C ILE A 140 -18.98 -18.24 7.10
N LYS A 141 -18.43 -17.28 6.34
CA LYS A 141 -17.24 -16.50 6.72
C LYS A 141 -17.55 -15.22 7.50
N SER A 142 -18.81 -14.79 7.52
CA SER A 142 -19.24 -13.55 8.16
C SER A 142 -20.04 -13.81 9.43
N ASP A 143 -21.33 -14.06 9.32
CA ASP A 143 -22.29 -13.98 10.44
C ASP A 143 -23.25 -15.17 10.59
N ASP A 144 -23.19 -16.18 9.71
CA ASP A 144 -23.95 -17.43 9.90
C ASP A 144 -23.31 -18.26 11.03
N LEU A 145 -23.93 -18.25 12.21
CA LEU A 145 -23.44 -18.97 13.38
C LEU A 145 -23.43 -20.50 13.18
N TYR A 146 -24.48 -21.02 12.56
CA TYR A 146 -24.69 -22.46 12.42
C TYR A 146 -23.80 -23.02 11.31
N GLY A 147 -23.86 -22.41 10.12
CA GLY A 147 -23.04 -22.81 8.98
C GLY A 147 -21.55 -22.71 9.30
N ARG A 148 -21.13 -21.68 10.02
CA ARG A 148 -19.73 -21.52 10.43
C ARG A 148 -19.23 -22.63 11.35
N ASP A 149 -20.03 -23.05 12.34
CA ASP A 149 -19.64 -24.12 13.26
C ASP A 149 -19.59 -25.49 12.55
N GLN A 150 -20.55 -25.74 11.66
CA GLN A 150 -20.54 -26.93 10.82
C GLN A 150 -19.31 -27.00 9.92
N VAL A 151 -19.01 -25.92 9.20
CA VAL A 151 -17.83 -25.82 8.32
C VAL A 151 -16.55 -26.03 9.13
N LYS A 152 -16.46 -25.44 10.32
CA LYS A 152 -15.31 -25.63 11.22
C LYS A 152 -15.15 -27.11 11.61
N LYS A 153 -16.24 -27.79 11.96
CA LYS A 153 -16.23 -29.22 12.30
C LYS A 153 -15.88 -30.10 11.10
N ALA A 154 -16.42 -29.80 9.92
CA ALA A 154 -16.10 -30.49 8.68
C ALA A 154 -14.63 -30.33 8.29
N MET A 155 -14.08 -29.11 8.39
CA MET A 155 -12.66 -28.83 8.17
C MET A 155 -11.76 -29.63 9.12
N LEU A 156 -12.14 -29.77 10.39
CA LEU A 156 -11.39 -30.57 11.38
C LEU A 156 -11.45 -32.07 11.09
N ARG A 157 -12.55 -32.57 10.51
CA ARG A 157 -12.72 -33.98 10.11
C ARG A 157 -12.18 -34.30 8.72
N GLY A 158 -11.79 -33.29 7.94
CA GLY A 158 -11.35 -33.47 6.55
C GLY A 158 -12.50 -33.84 5.60
N GLU A 159 -13.73 -33.54 5.98
CA GLU A 159 -14.93 -33.79 5.16
C GLU A 159 -15.12 -32.68 4.12
N ALA A 160 -15.87 -32.97 3.05
CA ALA A 160 -16.24 -31.97 2.06
C ALA A 160 -17.06 -30.85 2.71
N ILE A 161 -16.74 -29.60 2.39
CA ILE A 161 -17.47 -28.44 2.87
C ILE A 161 -18.64 -28.20 1.92
N GLU A 162 -19.84 -28.49 2.38
CA GLU A 162 -21.05 -28.11 1.67
C GLU A 162 -21.48 -26.71 2.09
N LEU A 163 -21.78 -25.86 1.10
CA LEU A 163 -22.36 -24.54 1.38
C LEU A 163 -23.77 -24.75 1.93
N PRO A 164 -24.13 -24.12 3.06
CA PRO A 164 -25.48 -24.26 3.61
C PRO A 164 -26.50 -23.68 2.62
N ILE A 165 -27.43 -24.52 2.19
CA ILE A 165 -28.57 -24.13 1.37
C ILE A 165 -29.62 -23.52 2.31
N GLY A 166 -29.55 -22.20 2.50
CA GLY A 166 -30.54 -21.47 3.31
C GLY A 166 -30.11 -21.07 4.72
N GLY A 167 -28.82 -20.92 4.99
CA GLY A 167 -28.36 -20.29 6.23
C GLY A 167 -28.82 -18.84 6.32
N THR A 168 -29.57 -18.48 7.37
CA THR A 168 -30.00 -17.11 7.63
C THR A 168 -28.86 -16.33 8.31
N ALA A 169 -28.45 -15.23 7.70
CA ALA A 169 -27.44 -14.34 8.24
C ALA A 169 -27.96 -13.64 9.51
N GLU A 170 -27.19 -13.63 10.60
CA GLU A 170 -27.58 -12.92 11.83
C GLU A 170 -27.72 -11.41 11.62
N GLY A 171 -27.02 -10.83 10.64
CA GLY A 171 -27.24 -9.44 10.22
C GLY A 171 -28.65 -9.20 9.70
N TYR A 172 -29.22 -10.14 8.95
CA TYR A 172 -30.60 -10.06 8.45
C TYR A 172 -31.61 -10.21 9.60
N LEU A 173 -31.38 -11.15 10.51
CA LEU A 173 -32.24 -11.32 11.69
C LEU A 173 -32.21 -10.09 12.61
N THR A 174 -31.04 -9.50 12.79
CA THR A 174 -30.88 -8.24 13.55
C THR A 174 -31.65 -7.13 12.87
N PHE A 175 -31.53 -6.99 11.55
CA PHE A 175 -32.28 -6.01 10.77
C PHE A 175 -33.81 -6.19 10.89
N GLN A 176 -34.32 -7.42 10.80
CA GLN A 176 -35.75 -7.71 11.01
C GLN A 176 -36.22 -7.28 12.41
N ARG A 177 -35.43 -7.56 13.46
CA ARG A 177 -35.72 -7.16 14.84
C ARG A 177 -35.70 -5.63 15.02
N GLU A 178 -34.75 -4.95 14.37
CA GLU A 178 -34.67 -3.49 14.38
C GLU A 178 -35.90 -2.88 13.70
N LEU A 179 -36.33 -3.40 12.56
CA LEU A 179 -37.57 -2.96 11.90
C LEU A 179 -38.80 -3.21 12.77
N ALA A 180 -38.92 -4.38 13.38
CA ALA A 180 -40.03 -4.70 14.28
C ALA A 180 -40.08 -3.75 15.49
N SER A 181 -38.92 -3.31 15.99
CA SER A 181 -38.85 -2.31 17.08
C SER A 181 -39.43 -0.95 16.69
N THR A 182 -39.42 -0.63 15.39
CA THR A 182 -40.03 0.60 14.83
C THR A 182 -41.51 0.45 14.49
N GLY A 183 -42.11 -0.72 14.73
CA GLY A 183 -43.51 -1.01 14.39
C GLY A 183 -43.72 -1.49 12.95
N ILE A 184 -42.66 -1.82 12.22
CA ILE A 184 -42.73 -2.38 10.86
C ILE A 184 -42.51 -3.90 10.93
N ALA A 185 -43.52 -4.69 10.58
CA ALA A 185 -43.41 -6.15 10.54
C ALA A 185 -43.13 -6.63 9.11
N LEU A 186 -42.08 -7.43 8.95
CA LEU A 186 -41.81 -8.19 7.73
C LEU A 186 -42.43 -9.58 7.86
N SER A 187 -43.36 -9.95 6.98
CA SER A 187 -43.90 -11.31 6.88
C SER A 187 -43.23 -12.04 5.71
N GLU A 188 -42.74 -13.25 5.94
CA GLU A 188 -42.12 -14.11 4.91
C GLU A 188 -43.18 -14.81 4.04
N GLY A 189 -44.06 -14.03 3.40
CA GLY A 189 -45.15 -14.61 2.62
C GLY A 189 -45.71 -13.70 1.55
N THR A 190 -44.99 -13.50 0.43
CA THR A 190 -45.61 -13.13 -0.86
C THR A 190 -44.72 -13.27 -2.12
N ILE A 191 -43.48 -13.76 -2.06
CA ILE A 191 -42.64 -13.90 -3.26
C ILE A 191 -42.21 -15.37 -3.40
N GLY A 192 -42.97 -16.14 -4.18
CA GLY A 192 -42.59 -17.52 -4.53
C GLY A 192 -43.72 -18.57 -4.52
N GLY A 193 -45.00 -18.17 -4.46
CA GLY A 193 -46.11 -19.08 -4.72
C GLY A 193 -46.48 -19.08 -6.20
N SER A 194 -45.98 -20.08 -6.93
CA SER A 194 -46.65 -20.62 -8.12
C SER A 194 -47.56 -21.77 -7.69
#